data_AF-A0A067H6A5-F1
#
_entry.id   AF-A0A067H6A5-F1
#
_cell.length_a   1.000
_cell.length_b   1.000
_cell.length_c   1.000
_cell.angle_alpha   90.00
_cell.angle_beta   90.00
_cell.angle_gamma   90.00
#
_symmetry.space_group_name_H-M   'P 1'
#
loop_
_entity.id
_entity.type
_entity.pdbx_description
1 polymer ?
#
loop_
_entity_poly.entity_id
_entity_poly.type
_entity_poly.pdbx_seq_one_letter_code
_entity_poly.pdbx_strand_id
1 'polypeptide(L)'
;MTVALPSPRSRKIGSLLREGDQVNEFAAALRTAIRCINNSNKYYEKIIRNAIKGAGTDEDALTRVIVTRAEKDLKVIKEVYYKRNSVTLEQAVAKDTSGDYNAFLLTLLGKAD
;
A
#
# COMPACT_ATOMS: atom_id res chain seq x y z
N MET A 1 49.74 7.97 -28.82
CA MET A 1 48.85 8.35 -27.70
C MET A 1 47.49 7.74 -27.96
N THR A 2 47.14 6.65 -27.25
CA THR A 2 45.87 5.93 -27.44
C THR A 2 44.80 6.62 -26.59
N VAL A 3 43.77 7.20 -27.22
CA VAL A 3 42.64 7.80 -26.51
C VAL A 3 41.65 6.67 -26.18
N ALA A 4 41.52 6.33 -24.90
CA ALA A 4 40.55 5.36 -24.43
C ALA A 4 39.13 5.93 -24.52
N LEU A 5 38.23 5.23 -25.23
CA LEU A 5 36.80 5.55 -25.26
C LEU A 5 36.17 5.25 -23.88
N PRO A 6 35.35 6.16 -23.31
CA PRO A 6 34.70 5.91 -22.04
C PRO A 6 33.67 4.78 -22.15
N SER A 7 33.73 3.83 -21.22
CA SER A 7 32.80 2.72 -21.13
C SER A 7 31.38 3.21 -20.83
N PRO A 8 30.34 2.62 -21.46
CA PRO A 8 28.96 3.03 -21.23
C PRO A 8 28.57 2.71 -19.79
N ARG A 9 28.38 3.75 -18.97
CA ARG A 9 27.79 3.61 -17.63
C ARG A 9 26.38 3.05 -17.79
N SER A 10 26.18 1.81 -17.35
CA SER A 10 24.85 1.21 -17.16
C SER A 10 24.05 2.07 -16.18
N ARG A 11 23.27 3.03 -16.70
CA ARG A 11 22.27 3.73 -15.91
C ARG A 11 21.24 2.68 -15.51
N LYS A 12 21.09 2.43 -14.20
CA LYS A 12 20.04 1.57 -13.67
C LYS A 12 18.70 2.09 -14.21
N ILE A 13 17.93 1.20 -14.85
CA ILE A 13 16.61 1.50 -15.46
C ILE A 13 15.68 2.29 -14.52
N GLY A 14 15.88 2.16 -13.19
CA GLY A 14 15.16 2.91 -12.18
C GLY A 14 15.34 4.44 -12.20
N SER A 15 16.34 5.00 -12.88
CA SER A 15 16.55 6.46 -12.95
C SER A 15 15.94 7.13 -14.19
N LEU A 16 15.24 6.39 -15.05
CA LEU A 16 14.64 6.90 -16.30
C LEU A 16 13.11 7.13 -16.21
N LEU A 17 12.53 7.03 -15.01
CA LEU A 17 11.09 7.22 -14.78
C LEU A 17 10.79 8.54 -14.07
N ARG A 18 11.35 9.64 -14.56
CA ARG A 18 10.90 10.99 -14.20
C ARG A 18 10.92 11.87 -15.46
N GLU A 19 9.70 12.11 -15.97
CA GLU A 19 9.18 13.26 -16.76
C GLU A 19 8.19 12.82 -17.88
N GLY A 20 6.87 13.07 -17.68
CA GLY A 20 5.78 13.06 -18.69
C GLY A 20 4.97 11.74 -18.84
N ASP A 21 3.87 11.37 -18.16
CA ASP A 21 2.58 11.98 -17.71
C ASP A 21 1.30 11.76 -18.55
N GLN A 22 1.26 10.77 -19.46
CA GLN A 22 -0.03 10.11 -19.82
C GLN A 22 0.07 8.59 -20.02
N VAL A 23 1.17 8.12 -20.63
CA VAL A 23 1.49 6.68 -20.70
C VAL A 23 1.63 6.06 -19.30
N ASN A 24 2.01 6.88 -18.32
CA ASN A 24 2.22 6.43 -16.95
C ASN A 24 0.91 6.15 -16.21
N GLU A 25 -0.16 6.93 -16.42
CA GLU A 25 -1.43 6.73 -15.71
C GLU A 25 -2.14 5.45 -16.17
N PHE A 26 -2.26 5.25 -17.48
CA PHE A 26 -2.81 4.00 -18.02
C PHE A 26 -1.98 2.79 -17.60
N ALA A 27 -0.64 2.90 -17.68
CA ALA A 27 0.24 1.83 -17.20
C ALA A 27 0.10 1.59 -15.68
N ALA A 28 -0.09 2.64 -14.88
CA ALA A 28 -0.31 2.52 -13.44
C ALA A 28 -1.66 1.86 -13.13
N ALA A 29 -2.72 2.23 -13.84
CA ALA A 29 -4.04 1.62 -13.74
C ALA A 29 -4.00 0.14 -14.13
N LEU A 30 -3.38 -0.19 -15.27
CA LEU A 30 -3.20 -1.59 -15.71
C LEU A 30 -2.39 -2.40 -14.68
N ARG A 31 -1.29 -1.84 -14.16
CA ARG A 31 -0.51 -2.50 -13.08
C ARG A 31 -1.35 -2.71 -11.83
N THR A 32 -2.27 -1.79 -11.50
CA THR A 32 -3.21 -1.96 -10.38
C THR A 32 -4.19 -3.08 -10.66
N ALA A 33 -4.82 -3.12 -11.85
CA ALA A 33 -5.73 -4.18 -12.24
C ALA A 33 -5.06 -5.57 -12.17
N ILE A 34 -3.85 -5.71 -12.72
CA ILE A 34 -3.07 -6.96 -12.66
C ILE A 34 -2.81 -7.39 -11.20
N ARG A 35 -2.48 -6.45 -10.30
CA ARG A 35 -2.29 -6.78 -8.87
C ARG A 35 -3.58 -7.28 -8.23
N CYS A 36 -4.71 -6.64 -8.51
CA CYS A 36 -6.02 -7.04 -7.98
C CYS A 36 -6.41 -8.44 -8.46
N ILE A 37 -6.17 -8.76 -9.74
CA ILE A 37 -6.44 -10.08 -10.33
C ILE A 37 -5.54 -11.16 -9.71
N ASN A 38 -4.24 -10.88 -9.56
CA ASN A 38 -3.28 -11.87 -9.08
C ASN A 38 -3.44 -12.18 -7.59
N ASN A 39 -3.64 -11.16 -6.75
CA ASN A 39 -3.87 -11.34 -5.32
C ASN A 39 -4.47 -10.06 -4.71
N SER A 40 -5.80 -10.01 -4.65
CA SER A 40 -6.57 -8.88 -4.08
C SER A 40 -6.18 -8.60 -2.63
N ASN A 41 -6.06 -9.62 -1.78
CA ASN A 41 -5.74 -9.45 -0.36
C ASN A 41 -4.37 -8.80 -0.14
N LYS A 42 -3.36 -9.20 -0.92
CA LYS A 42 -2.02 -8.60 -0.89
C LYS A 42 -2.02 -7.17 -1.44
N TYR A 43 -2.90 -6.87 -2.40
CA TYR A 43 -3.08 -5.49 -2.86
C TYR A 43 -3.67 -4.61 -1.76
N TYR A 44 -4.77 -5.04 -1.11
CA TYR A 44 -5.39 -4.28 -0.03
C TYR A 44 -4.48 -4.10 1.18
N GLU A 45 -3.75 -5.15 1.58
CA GLU A 45 -2.70 -5.05 2.61
C GLU A 45 -1.69 -3.95 2.26
N LYS A 46 -1.22 -3.92 1.01
CA LYS A 46 -0.26 -2.92 0.56
C LYS A 46 -0.84 -1.50 0.62
N ILE A 47 -2.11 -1.32 0.28
CA ILE A 47 -2.79 -0.01 0.37
C ILE A 47 -2.85 0.44 1.82
N ILE A 48 -3.34 -0.41 2.74
CA ILE A 48 -3.41 -0.09 4.17
C ILE A 48 -2.03 0.26 4.71
N ARG A 49 -1.03 -0.59 4.49
CA ARG A 49 0.34 -0.36 4.97
C ARG A 49 0.91 0.95 4.44
N ASN A 50 0.64 1.30 3.19
CA ASN A 50 1.10 2.57 2.63
C ASN A 50 0.38 3.77 3.25
N ALA A 51 -0.91 3.61 3.61
CA ALA A 51 -1.71 4.66 4.23
C ALA A 51 -1.23 5.06 5.63
N ILE A 52 -0.62 4.12 6.38
CA ILE A 52 -0.19 4.32 7.79
C ILE A 52 1.33 4.21 8.02
N LYS A 53 2.15 4.21 6.95
CA LYS A 53 3.62 4.12 7.08
C LYS A 53 4.30 5.49 7.20
N GLY A 54 3.64 6.55 6.74
CA GLY A 54 4.23 7.88 6.54
C GLY A 54 4.07 8.82 7.73
N ALA A 55 4.42 10.09 7.52
CA ALA A 55 4.00 11.15 8.42
C ALA A 55 2.53 11.46 8.16
N GLY A 56 1.68 11.28 9.18
CA GLY A 56 0.24 11.33 9.04
C GLY A 56 -0.34 10.08 8.39
N THR A 57 -1.66 10.10 8.19
CA THR A 57 -2.44 8.96 7.70
C THR A 57 -3.20 9.35 6.44
N ASP A 58 -3.15 8.51 5.40
CA ASP A 58 -4.08 8.61 4.27
C ASP A 58 -5.42 7.99 4.68
N GLU A 59 -6.24 8.79 5.36
CA GLU A 59 -7.51 8.37 5.94
C GLU A 59 -8.50 7.86 4.89
N ASP A 60 -8.50 8.45 3.69
CA ASP A 60 -9.36 8.04 2.58
C ASP A 60 -9.01 6.62 2.10
N ALA A 61 -7.71 6.34 1.90
CA ALA A 61 -7.28 5.01 1.50
C ALA A 61 -7.52 3.97 2.60
N LEU A 62 -7.22 4.33 3.86
CA LEU A 62 -7.43 3.45 5.01
C LEU A 62 -8.91 3.10 5.19
N THR A 63 -9.77 4.11 5.26
CA THR A 63 -11.23 3.97 5.40
C THR A 63 -11.80 3.16 4.25
N ARG A 64 -11.46 3.50 3.01
CA ARG A 64 -11.99 2.81 1.83
C ARG A 64 -11.71 1.31 1.88
N VAL A 65 -10.51 0.90 2.28
CA VAL A 65 -10.19 -0.52 2.37
C VAL A 65 -10.89 -1.18 3.55
N ILE A 66 -10.82 -0.61 4.77
CA ILE A 66 -11.41 -1.24 5.96
C ILE A 66 -12.94 -1.39 5.79
N VAL A 67 -13.62 -0.32 5.39
CA VAL A 67 -15.09 -0.32 5.24
C VAL A 67 -15.56 -1.27 4.14
N THR A 68 -14.98 -1.18 2.93
CA THR A 68 -15.48 -1.99 1.79
C THR A 68 -15.14 -3.46 1.89
N ARG A 69 -14.17 -3.84 2.73
CA ARG A 69 -13.73 -5.22 2.92
C ARG A 69 -14.21 -5.85 4.23
N ALA A 70 -14.78 -5.08 5.17
CA ALA A 70 -15.20 -5.51 6.50
C ALA A 70 -15.96 -6.84 6.50
N GLU A 71 -16.98 -6.95 5.66
CA GLU A 71 -17.85 -8.14 5.57
C GLU A 71 -17.44 -9.13 4.49
N LYS A 72 -16.31 -8.91 3.81
CA LYS A 72 -15.88 -9.73 2.65
C LYS A 72 -14.69 -10.61 2.99
N ASP A 73 -13.52 -10.01 3.12
CA ASP A 73 -12.25 -10.73 3.30
C ASP A 73 -11.27 -9.98 4.21
N LEU A 74 -11.77 -9.04 5.04
CA LEU A 74 -10.93 -8.29 5.97
C LEU A 74 -10.14 -9.20 6.92
N LYS A 75 -10.70 -10.35 7.33
CA LYS A 75 -9.98 -11.36 8.13
C LYS A 75 -8.72 -11.86 7.41
N VAL A 76 -8.79 -12.15 6.12
CA VAL A 76 -7.64 -12.62 5.33
C VAL A 76 -6.65 -11.49 5.13
N ILE A 77 -7.12 -10.27 4.89
CA ILE A 77 -6.27 -9.08 4.77
C ILE A 77 -5.48 -8.86 6.08
N LYS A 78 -6.11 -9.00 7.25
CA LYS A 78 -5.45 -8.93 8.56
C LYS A 78 -4.33 -9.95 8.71
N GLU A 79 -4.57 -11.20 8.30
CA GLU A 79 -3.54 -12.25 8.33
C GLU A 79 -2.35 -11.93 7.40
N VAL A 80 -2.63 -11.45 6.18
CA VAL A 80 -1.58 -11.05 5.23
C VAL A 80 -0.79 -9.86 5.76
N TYR A 81 -1.48 -8.89 6.37
CA TYR A 81 -0.86 -7.74 7.02
C TYR A 81 0.08 -8.16 8.15
N TYR A 82 -0.39 -9.04 9.05
CA TYR A 82 0.43 -9.56 10.14
C TYR A 82 1.67 -10.29 9.63
N LYS A 83 1.51 -11.21 8.67
CA LYS A 83 2.62 -11.97 8.07
C LYS A 83 3.69 -11.07 7.44
N ARG A 84 3.33 -9.88 6.96
CA ARG A 84 4.25 -8.97 6.24
C ARG A 84 4.87 -7.92 7.16
N ASN A 85 4.16 -7.49 8.20
CA ASN A 85 4.53 -6.33 9.02
C ASN A 85 4.87 -6.68 10.48
N SER A 86 4.65 -7.93 10.89
CA SER A 86 4.93 -8.44 12.25
C SER A 86 4.21 -7.66 13.37
N VAL A 87 3.13 -6.97 13.03
CA VAL A 87 2.24 -6.24 13.94
C VAL A 87 0.81 -6.46 13.46
N THR A 88 -0.16 -6.56 14.38
CA THR A 88 -1.55 -6.74 13.96
C THR A 88 -2.07 -5.47 13.30
N LEU A 89 -3.06 -5.61 12.42
CA LEU A 89 -3.63 -4.46 11.73
C LEU A 89 -4.29 -3.50 12.74
N GLU A 90 -4.92 -4.05 13.77
CA GLU A 90 -5.55 -3.30 14.85
C GLU A 90 -4.54 -2.48 15.64
N GLN A 91 -3.39 -3.06 15.98
CA GLN A 91 -2.32 -2.34 16.67
C GLN A 91 -1.77 -1.20 15.80
N ALA A 92 -1.61 -1.46 14.49
CA ALA A 92 -1.11 -0.46 13.56
C ALA A 92 -2.09 0.72 13.39
N VAL A 93 -3.38 0.43 13.21
CA VAL A 93 -4.44 1.46 13.11
C VAL A 93 -4.62 2.20 14.44
N ALA A 94 -4.56 1.50 15.57
CA ALA A 94 -4.66 2.08 16.90
C ALA A 94 -3.58 3.14 17.15
N LYS A 95 -2.37 2.93 16.61
CA LYS A 95 -1.22 3.82 16.76
C LYS A 95 -1.31 5.04 15.84
N ASP A 96 -1.84 4.86 14.63
CA ASP A 96 -1.77 5.88 13.57
C ASP A 96 -2.97 6.84 13.57
N THR A 97 -4.11 6.41 14.13
CA THR A 97 -5.35 7.20 14.17
C THR A 97 -5.75 7.54 15.60
N SER A 98 -6.65 8.51 15.79
CA SER A 98 -7.13 8.92 17.13
C SER A 98 -8.62 9.29 17.13
N GLY A 99 -9.18 9.50 18.33
CA GLY A 99 -10.58 9.93 18.53
C GLY A 99 -11.62 8.94 18.04
N ASP A 100 -12.80 9.45 17.69
CA ASP A 100 -13.94 8.63 17.25
C ASP A 100 -13.66 7.88 15.94
N TYR A 101 -12.81 8.45 15.07
CA TYR A 101 -12.36 7.79 13.85
C TYR A 101 -11.59 6.50 14.15
N ASN A 102 -10.67 6.54 15.12
CA ASN A 102 -9.95 5.36 15.59
C ASN A 102 -10.90 4.31 16.15
N ALA A 103 -11.81 4.71 17.04
CA ALA A 103 -12.79 3.81 17.64
C ALA A 103 -13.63 3.10 16.56
N PHE A 104 -14.15 3.86 15.59
CA PHE A 104 -14.92 3.34 14.46
C PHE A 104 -14.14 2.28 13.66
N LEU A 105 -12.89 2.58 13.27
CA LEU A 105 -12.08 1.64 12.51
C LEU A 105 -11.75 0.36 13.31
N LEU A 106 -11.48 0.50 14.61
CA LEU A 106 -11.19 -0.65 15.48
C LEU A 106 -12.42 -1.55 15.66
N THR A 107 -13.62 -0.97 15.75
CA THR A 107 -14.88 -1.72 15.76
C THR A 107 -15.04 -2.54 14.48
N LEU A 108 -14.82 -1.94 13.31
CA LEU A 108 -14.89 -2.66 12.02
C LEU A 108 -13.82 -3.75 11.89
N LEU A 109 -12.67 -3.56 12.53
CA LEU A 109 -11.62 -4.57 12.58
C LEU A 109 -11.94 -5.73 13.55
N GLY A 110 -13.04 -5.65 14.31
CA GLY A 110 -13.46 -6.66 15.26
C GLY A 110 -12.63 -6.66 16.54
N LYS A 111 -12.01 -5.52 16.89
CA LYS A 111 -11.44 -5.32 18.23
C LYS A 111 -12.61 -5.03 19.17
N ALA A 112 -13.08 -6.06 19.88
CA ALA A 112 -14.00 -5.87 20.99
C ALA A 112 -13.26 -5.18 22.15
N ASP A 113 -13.96 -4.29 22.85
CA ASP A 113 -13.49 -3.62 24.06
C ASP A 113 -13.05 -4.63 25.14
#